data_AF-A0A7L4TPV6-F1
#
_entry.id   AF-A0A7L4TPV6-F1
#
_cell.length_a   1.000
_cell.length_b   1.000
_cell.length_c   1.000
_cell.angle_alpha   90.00
_cell.angle_beta   90.00
_cell.angle_gamma   90.00
#
_symmetry.space_group_name_H-M   'P 1'
#
loop_
_entity.id
_entity.type
_entity.pdbx_description
1 polymer ?
#
loop_
_entity_poly.entity_id
_entity_poly.type
_entity_poly.pdbx_seq_one_letter_code
_entity_poly.pdbx_strand_id
1 'polypeptide(L)'
;MKLKTILKVTAIIFLTILFIECKKSNNNLQENSFGNFEEDRYPDGTYCAEIDYYYSETGTSSTYTLLVEIENNELTEIHWPNGGWLDNSHFTPPDISNGEASFTSDRGVDYTVKIIGNDGDCVTSSYARDEDDLIQQKEDDEDEEYNRRQDEEEEYQKKQLEEEREKEAEEEKRKQEEEETEE
;
A
#
# COMPACT_ATOMS: atom_id res chain seq x y z
N MET A 1 -7.48 72.77 -37.43
CA MET A 1 -6.62 73.48 -36.45
C MET A 1 -7.45 74.55 -35.73
N LYS A 2 -7.83 74.30 -34.47
CA LYS A 2 -8.06 75.28 -33.38
C LYS A 2 -8.52 74.50 -32.14
N LEU A 3 -7.58 74.33 -31.21
CA LEU A 3 -7.80 73.91 -29.82
C LEU A 3 -8.79 74.84 -29.11
N LYS A 4 -9.52 74.31 -28.12
CA LYS A 4 -9.68 74.92 -26.79
C LYS A 4 -10.20 73.89 -25.77
N THR A 5 -9.27 73.51 -24.90
CA THR A 5 -9.41 72.81 -23.62
C THR A 5 -10.22 73.62 -22.61
N ILE A 6 -11.12 73.00 -21.83
CA ILE A 6 -11.47 73.46 -20.47
C ILE A 6 -11.66 72.26 -19.54
N LEU A 7 -10.62 72.09 -18.72
CA LEU A 7 -10.55 71.37 -17.46
C LEU A 7 -11.40 72.12 -16.39
N LYS A 8 -12.27 71.44 -15.66
CA LYS A 8 -12.74 71.89 -14.34
C LYS A 8 -12.79 70.70 -13.37
N VAL A 9 -11.77 70.67 -12.51
CA VAL A 9 -11.70 69.93 -11.24
C VAL A 9 -12.25 70.86 -10.15
N THR A 10 -13.22 70.40 -9.37
CA THR A 10 -13.62 70.80 -7.99
C THR A 10 -14.99 70.13 -7.72
N ALA A 11 -15.40 69.58 -6.57
CA ALA A 11 -14.98 69.56 -5.17
C ALA A 11 -15.72 68.33 -4.55
N ILE A 12 -15.08 67.39 -3.84
CA ILE A 12 -14.72 67.44 -2.41
C ILE A 12 -15.95 67.32 -1.47
N ILE A 13 -15.88 66.34 -0.56
CA ILE A 13 -16.62 66.13 0.71
C ILE A 13 -18.02 65.50 0.62
N PHE A 14 -18.09 64.20 0.95
CA PHE A 14 -19.02 63.65 1.95
C PHE A 14 -18.40 62.35 2.51
N LEU A 15 -17.38 62.54 3.35
CA LEU A 15 -16.83 61.51 4.21
C LEU A 15 -17.47 61.69 5.59
N THR A 16 -18.04 60.59 6.11
CA THR A 16 -18.51 60.34 7.50
C THR A 16 -19.67 61.25 7.94
N ILE A 17 -20.71 60.82 8.65
CA ILE A 17 -20.89 59.95 9.82
C ILE A 17 -22.40 59.56 9.74
N LEU A 18 -22.81 58.34 10.06
CA LEU A 18 -23.58 58.07 11.28
C LEU A 18 -23.71 56.56 11.50
N PHE A 19 -23.04 56.13 12.56
CA PHE A 19 -23.24 54.91 13.32
C PHE A 19 -24.74 54.63 13.50
N ILE A 20 -25.21 53.48 13.01
CA ILE A 20 -26.47 52.91 13.46
C ILE A 20 -26.12 51.87 14.52
N GLU A 21 -26.64 52.16 15.71
CA GLU A 21 -26.51 51.41 16.95
C GLU A 21 -26.93 49.94 16.80
N CYS A 22 -26.09 49.05 17.33
CA CYS A 22 -26.46 47.68 17.68
C CYS A 22 -27.63 47.70 18.66
N LYS A 23 -28.82 47.33 18.18
CA LYS A 23 -29.96 47.02 19.03
C LYS A 23 -29.69 45.68 19.72
N LYS A 24 -29.41 45.71 21.01
CA LYS A 24 -29.26 44.51 21.86
C LYS A 24 -30.60 43.77 21.93
N SER A 25 -30.75 42.74 21.11
CA SER A 25 -31.83 41.75 21.23
C SER A 25 -31.30 40.57 22.03
N ASN A 26 -31.82 40.36 23.24
CA ASN A 26 -31.59 39.13 23.99
C ASN A 26 -32.35 38.00 23.30
N ASN A 27 -31.70 37.34 22.35
CA ASN A 27 -32.13 36.03 21.87
C ASN A 27 -31.14 35.02 22.47
N ASN A 28 -31.60 34.26 23.48
CA ASN A 28 -31.04 32.95 23.75
C ASN A 28 -31.43 32.07 22.57
N LEU A 29 -30.68 32.19 21.48
CA LEU A 29 -30.63 31.17 20.45
C LEU A 29 -29.40 30.35 20.79
N GLN A 30 -29.66 29.14 21.28
CA GLN A 30 -28.67 28.10 21.41
C GLN A 30 -28.07 27.87 20.02
N GLU A 31 -26.95 28.53 19.76
CA GLU A 31 -26.03 28.15 18.68
C GLU A 31 -25.53 26.75 19.03
N ASN A 32 -26.27 25.74 18.60
CA ASN A 32 -25.63 24.53 18.16
C ASN A 32 -24.80 24.97 16.95
N SER A 33 -23.53 25.26 17.20
CA SER A 33 -22.48 25.24 16.19
C SER A 33 -22.47 23.81 15.63
N PHE A 34 -23.35 23.55 14.66
CA PHE A 34 -23.11 22.56 13.65
C PHE A 34 -21.93 23.14 12.88
N GLY A 35 -20.72 22.75 13.30
CA GLY A 35 -19.54 22.97 12.50
C GLY A 35 -19.87 22.51 11.09
N ASN A 36 -19.53 23.34 10.10
CA ASN A 36 -19.39 22.84 8.74
C ASN A 36 -18.52 21.58 8.86
N PHE A 37 -19.14 20.41 8.67
CA PHE A 37 -18.42 19.30 8.07
C PHE A 37 -18.08 19.84 6.68
N GLU A 38 -16.95 20.53 6.56
CA GLU A 38 -16.24 20.46 5.31
C GLU A 38 -15.94 18.97 5.19
N GLU A 39 -16.72 18.31 4.34
CA GLU A 39 -16.35 16.99 3.84
C GLU A 39 -14.98 17.24 3.23
N ASP A 40 -13.92 16.87 3.97
CA ASP A 40 -12.56 17.03 3.52
C ASP A 40 -12.53 16.31 2.17
N ARG A 41 -12.34 17.07 1.10
CA ARG A 41 -12.25 16.58 -0.27
C ARG A 41 -10.86 16.90 -0.72
N TYR A 42 -10.10 15.87 -1.05
CA TYR A 42 -8.77 16.03 -1.61
C TYR A 42 -8.93 16.48 -3.07
N PRO A 43 -8.43 17.68 -3.44
CA PRO A 43 -8.37 18.08 -4.84
C PRO A 43 -7.56 17.07 -5.65
N ASP A 44 -7.80 17.04 -6.96
CA ASP A 44 -7.03 16.17 -7.85
C ASP A 44 -5.53 16.52 -7.79
N GLY A 45 -4.68 15.50 -7.65
CA GLY A 45 -3.23 15.65 -7.63
C GLY A 45 -2.48 14.58 -6.85
N THR A 46 -1.17 14.80 -6.72
CA THR A 46 -0.23 13.89 -6.06
C THR A 46 -0.09 14.21 -4.57
N TYR A 47 -0.17 13.18 -3.73
CA TYR A 47 -0.06 13.28 -2.28
C TYR A 47 0.96 12.32 -1.72
N CYS A 48 1.49 12.64 -0.54
CA CYS A 48 2.29 11.72 0.23
C CYS A 48 1.36 10.89 1.12
N ALA A 49 1.53 9.56 1.07
CA ALA A 49 0.72 8.63 1.85
C ALA A 49 1.58 7.62 2.60
N GLU A 50 1.09 7.22 3.77
CA GLU A 50 1.51 6.00 4.45
C GLU A 50 0.68 4.84 3.87
N ILE A 51 1.35 3.78 3.48
CA ILE A 51 0.77 2.61 2.82
C ILE A 51 1.16 1.39 3.63
N ASP A 52 0.18 0.81 4.29
CA ASP A 52 0.27 -0.50 4.90
C ASP A 52 -0.20 -1.54 3.88
N TYR A 53 0.60 -2.57 3.64
CA TYR A 53 0.14 -3.72 2.87
C TYR A 53 0.22 -5.01 3.69
N TYR A 54 -0.61 -5.99 3.30
CA TYR A 54 -0.60 -7.35 3.81
C TYR A 54 -0.84 -8.35 2.66
N TYR A 55 0.09 -9.30 2.51
CA TYR A 55 -0.05 -10.40 1.57
C TYR A 55 -0.31 -11.71 2.32
N SER A 56 -1.57 -12.15 2.27
CA SER A 56 -2.06 -13.28 3.07
C SER A 56 -1.38 -14.61 2.74
N GLU A 57 -0.97 -14.81 1.49
CA GLU A 57 -0.34 -16.04 1.01
C GLU A 57 1.01 -16.33 1.69
N THR A 58 1.78 -15.29 2.02
CA THR A 58 3.06 -15.43 2.75
C THR A 58 2.99 -14.93 4.19
N GLY A 59 1.88 -14.30 4.59
CA GLY A 59 1.74 -13.62 5.86
C GLY A 59 2.63 -12.37 6.02
N THR A 60 3.14 -11.83 4.91
CA THR A 60 4.05 -10.68 4.92
C THR A 60 3.27 -9.37 4.98
N SER A 61 3.76 -8.42 5.78
CA SER A 61 3.27 -7.04 5.79
C SER A 61 4.42 -6.05 5.87
N SER A 62 4.24 -4.86 5.34
CA SER A 62 5.12 -3.72 5.63
C SER A 62 4.39 -2.40 5.45
N THR A 63 4.98 -1.35 6.02
CA THR A 63 4.51 0.02 5.94
C THR A 63 5.53 0.85 5.16
N TYR A 64 5.05 1.57 4.14
CA TYR A 64 5.87 2.45 3.32
C TYR A 64 5.30 3.85 3.26
N THR A 65 6.16 4.83 3.00
CA THR A 65 5.75 6.17 2.63
C THR A 65 5.94 6.33 1.13
N LEU A 66 4.87 6.53 0.37
CA LEU A 66 4.88 6.58 -1.10
C LEU A 66 4.03 7.75 -1.61
N LEU A 67 4.21 8.06 -2.89
CA LEU A 67 3.36 9.04 -3.58
C LEU A 67 2.13 8.34 -4.14
N VAL A 68 0.98 9.01 -4.07
CA VAL A 68 -0.30 8.52 -4.59
C VAL A 68 -1.01 9.60 -5.41
N GLU A 69 -1.75 9.20 -6.44
CA GLU A 69 -2.58 10.09 -7.24
C GLU A 69 -4.04 9.99 -6.82
N ILE A 70 -4.65 11.15 -6.54
CA ILE A 70 -6.06 11.28 -6.23
C ILE A 70 -6.76 11.97 -7.40
N GLU A 71 -7.85 11.40 -7.88
CA GLU A 71 -8.74 12.04 -8.86
C GLU A 71 -10.19 11.84 -8.43
N ASN A 72 -10.98 12.92 -8.42
CA ASN A 72 -12.39 12.90 -8.01
C ASN A 72 -12.64 12.32 -6.60
N ASN A 73 -11.68 12.49 -5.68
CA ASN A 73 -11.63 11.86 -4.33
C ASN A 73 -11.46 10.34 -4.33
N GLU A 74 -11.03 9.75 -5.44
CA GLU A 74 -10.68 8.35 -5.52
C GLU A 74 -9.16 8.19 -5.60
N LEU A 75 -8.62 7.18 -4.91
CA LEU A 75 -7.24 6.76 -5.09
C LEU A 75 -7.10 6.07 -6.44
N THR A 76 -6.28 6.61 -7.34
CA THR A 76 -6.16 6.11 -8.72
C THR A 76 -4.83 5.44 -9.01
N GLU A 77 -3.76 5.83 -8.32
CA GLU A 77 -2.41 5.31 -8.55
C GLU A 77 -1.56 5.36 -7.29
N ILE A 78 -0.70 4.36 -7.10
CA ILE A 78 0.38 4.32 -6.10
C ILE A 78 1.72 4.19 -6.86
N HIS A 79 2.66 5.10 -6.60
CA HIS A 79 3.97 5.12 -7.24
C HIS A 79 5.00 4.28 -6.46
N TRP A 80 5.62 3.31 -7.13
CA TRP A 80 6.70 2.48 -6.58
C TRP A 80 8.08 3.10 -6.85
N PRO A 81 9.06 2.90 -5.95
CA PRO A 81 10.39 3.52 -6.09
C PRO A 81 11.20 2.98 -7.27
N ASN A 82 10.85 1.81 -7.81
CA ASN A 82 11.47 1.21 -8.99
C ASN A 82 10.95 1.79 -10.32
N GLY A 83 10.03 2.79 -10.26
CA GLY A 83 9.43 3.41 -11.44
C GLY A 83 8.20 2.66 -11.97
N GLY A 84 7.73 1.62 -11.27
CA GLY A 84 6.42 1.01 -11.49
C GLY A 84 5.31 1.78 -10.76
N TRP A 85 4.07 1.39 -11.05
CA TRP A 85 2.89 1.94 -10.40
C TRP A 85 1.83 0.86 -10.22
N LEU A 86 1.02 0.99 -9.18
CA LEU A 86 -0.21 0.22 -9.01
C LEU A 86 -1.36 1.17 -9.33
N ASP A 87 -2.14 0.90 -10.39
CA ASP A 87 -3.22 1.76 -10.85
C ASP A 87 -4.57 1.02 -10.95
N ASN A 88 -5.57 1.69 -11.51
CA ASN A 88 -6.92 1.15 -11.69
C ASN A 88 -7.03 -0.12 -12.57
N SER A 89 -5.95 -0.53 -13.25
CA SER A 89 -5.91 -1.83 -13.93
C SER A 89 -5.71 -2.99 -12.95
N HIS A 90 -5.19 -2.70 -11.76
CA HIS A 90 -4.89 -3.66 -10.70
C HIS A 90 -5.83 -3.57 -9.50
N PHE A 91 -6.56 -2.47 -9.32
CA PHE A 91 -7.58 -2.35 -8.27
C PHE A 91 -8.75 -1.47 -8.68
N THR A 92 -9.87 -1.59 -7.98
CA THR A 92 -11.00 -0.65 -8.15
C THR A 92 -10.73 0.60 -7.31
N PRO A 93 -10.67 1.81 -7.91
CA PRO A 93 -10.41 3.05 -7.18
C PRO A 93 -11.35 3.22 -5.97
N PRO A 94 -10.82 3.22 -4.72
CA PRO A 94 -11.64 3.45 -3.54
C PRO A 94 -11.79 4.95 -3.27
N ASP A 95 -12.92 5.33 -2.66
CA ASP A 95 -13.09 6.68 -2.10
C ASP A 95 -12.07 6.90 -0.97
N ILE A 96 -11.36 8.02 -1.02
CA ILE A 96 -10.37 8.45 -0.04
C ILE A 96 -10.64 9.89 0.41
N SER A 97 -11.89 10.35 0.30
CA SER A 97 -12.29 11.71 0.69
C SER A 97 -11.91 12.01 2.16
N ASN A 98 -12.14 11.06 3.06
CA ASN A 98 -11.74 11.12 4.46
C ASN A 98 -10.22 11.05 4.73
N GLY A 99 -9.39 10.87 3.69
CA GLY A 99 -7.94 10.73 3.78
C GLY A 99 -7.43 9.32 4.09
N GLU A 100 -8.31 8.31 4.14
CA GLU A 100 -7.93 6.92 4.39
C GLU A 100 -8.81 5.96 3.59
N ALA A 101 -8.18 5.08 2.80
CA ALA A 101 -8.87 4.08 1.99
C ALA A 101 -8.22 2.71 2.16
N SER A 102 -9.03 1.65 2.04
CA SER A 102 -8.54 0.28 1.99
C SER A 102 -9.11 -0.42 0.77
N PHE A 103 -8.29 -1.25 0.13
CA PHE A 103 -8.67 -2.05 -1.03
C PHE A 103 -7.81 -3.31 -1.12
N THR A 104 -8.23 -4.25 -1.95
CA THR A 104 -7.45 -5.45 -2.28
C THR A 104 -7.13 -5.40 -3.77
N SER A 105 -5.89 -5.63 -4.15
CA SER A 105 -5.49 -5.72 -5.57
C SER A 105 -6.03 -6.99 -6.23
N ASP A 106 -5.99 -7.04 -7.56
CA ASP A 106 -6.33 -8.21 -8.36
C ASP A 106 -5.37 -9.41 -8.13
N ARG A 107 -4.22 -9.15 -7.48
CA ARG A 107 -3.25 -10.15 -7.02
C ARG A 107 -3.44 -10.59 -5.57
N GLY A 108 -4.45 -10.06 -4.88
CA GLY A 108 -4.80 -10.48 -3.52
C GLY A 108 -3.94 -9.90 -2.42
N VAL A 109 -3.28 -8.76 -2.66
CA VAL A 109 -2.59 -7.99 -1.62
C VAL A 109 -3.57 -6.95 -1.07
N ASP A 110 -3.71 -6.93 0.25
CA ASP A 110 -4.55 -5.96 0.94
C ASP A 110 -3.75 -4.70 1.24
N TYR A 111 -4.34 -3.54 0.94
CA TYR A 111 -3.74 -2.22 1.16
C TYR A 111 -4.60 -1.37 2.08
N THR A 112 -3.93 -0.58 2.91
CA THR A 112 -4.50 0.59 3.61
C THR A 112 -3.63 1.79 3.30
N VAL A 113 -4.24 2.82 2.72
CA VAL A 113 -3.58 4.04 2.26
C VAL A 113 -4.11 5.20 3.08
N LYS A 114 -3.19 5.95 3.67
CA LYS A 114 -3.52 7.12 4.48
C LYS A 114 -2.73 8.33 4.00
N ILE A 115 -3.43 9.38 3.60
CA ILE A 115 -2.80 10.63 3.18
C ILE A 115 -2.17 11.31 4.41
N ILE A 116 -0.86 11.59 4.34
CA ILE A 116 -0.09 12.19 5.44
C ILE A 116 0.46 13.58 5.11
N GLY A 117 0.43 13.98 3.84
CA GLY A 117 0.93 15.29 3.42
C GLY A 117 0.85 15.49 1.91
N ASN A 118 1.36 16.63 1.44
CA ASN A 118 1.48 16.91 0.01
C ASN A 118 2.78 16.29 -0.56
N ASP A 119 2.87 16.19 -1.88
CA ASP A 119 4.04 15.70 -2.62
C ASP A 119 5.39 16.29 -2.14
N GLY A 120 5.45 17.60 -1.88
CA GLY A 120 6.66 18.31 -1.46
C GLY A 120 7.20 17.96 -0.08
N ASP A 121 6.39 17.30 0.75
CA ASP A 121 6.76 16.89 2.12
C ASP A 121 7.22 15.42 2.19
N CYS A 122 7.22 14.70 1.07
CA CYS A 122 7.37 13.25 1.07
C CYS A 122 8.83 12.79 1.14
N VAL A 123 9.15 12.00 2.18
CA VAL A 123 10.38 11.20 2.24
C VAL A 123 10.00 9.77 1.88
N THR A 124 10.07 9.44 0.59
CA THR A 124 9.61 8.14 0.10
C THR A 124 10.51 6.98 0.54
N SER A 125 9.89 5.84 0.83
CA SER A 125 10.58 4.61 1.18
C SER A 125 11.23 4.00 -0.07
N SER A 126 12.47 4.41 -0.37
CA SER A 126 13.23 3.90 -1.53
C SER A 126 13.43 2.38 -1.59
N TYR A 127 13.25 1.68 -0.47
CA TYR A 127 13.34 0.22 -0.33
C TYR A 127 11.96 -0.47 -0.38
N ALA A 128 10.89 0.28 -0.69
CA ALA A 128 9.56 -0.30 -0.83
C ALA A 128 9.57 -1.34 -1.94
N ARG A 129 9.05 -2.52 -1.62
CA ARG A 129 8.89 -3.66 -2.52
C ARG A 129 7.50 -3.62 -3.11
N ASP A 130 7.40 -3.81 -4.41
CA ASP A 130 6.11 -3.90 -5.09
C ASP A 130 5.55 -5.32 -5.03
N GLU A 131 4.37 -5.52 -5.62
CA GLU A 131 3.72 -6.84 -5.63
C GLU A 131 4.50 -7.90 -6.42
N ASP A 132 5.27 -7.50 -7.44
CA ASP A 132 6.10 -8.42 -8.21
C ASP A 132 7.20 -9.01 -7.33
N ASP A 133 7.87 -8.17 -6.54
CA ASP A 133 8.87 -8.62 -5.58
C ASP A 133 8.31 -9.57 -4.51
N LEU A 134 7.07 -9.35 -4.07
CA LEU A 134 6.41 -10.19 -3.06
C LEU A 134 6.03 -11.56 -3.62
N ILE A 135 5.51 -11.58 -4.85
CA ILE A 135 5.07 -12.82 -5.49
C ILE A 135 6.25 -13.64 -5.96
N GLN A 136 7.29 -13.01 -6.50
CA GLN A 136 8.52 -13.69 -6.83
C GLN A 136 9.15 -14.36 -5.60
N GLN A 137 9.18 -13.66 -4.46
CA GLN A 137 9.70 -14.25 -3.22
C GLN A 137 8.88 -15.47 -2.79
N LYS A 138 7.56 -15.42 -2.92
CA LYS A 138 6.70 -16.58 -2.62
C LYS A 138 7.04 -17.77 -3.53
N GLU A 139 7.16 -17.53 -4.83
CA GLU A 139 7.48 -18.57 -5.82
C GLU A 139 8.86 -19.20 -5.54
N ASP A 140 9.87 -18.38 -5.25
CA ASP A 140 11.21 -18.84 -4.90
C ASP A 140 11.21 -19.69 -3.61
N ASP A 141 10.48 -19.26 -2.57
CA ASP A 141 10.36 -19.98 -1.30
C ASP A 141 9.64 -21.34 -1.48
N GLU A 142 8.58 -21.37 -2.30
CA GLU A 142 7.85 -22.61 -2.63
C GLU A 142 8.71 -23.60 -3.42
N ASP A 143 9.48 -23.11 -4.40
CA ASP A 143 10.41 -23.92 -5.18
C ASP A 143 11.54 -24.49 -4.31
N GLU A 144 12.09 -23.70 -3.40
CA GLU A 144 13.10 -24.18 -2.45
C GLU A 144 12.53 -25.28 -1.54
N GLU A 145 11.33 -25.08 -0.99
CA GLU A 145 10.68 -26.09 -0.16
C GLU A 145 10.38 -27.38 -0.94
N TYR A 146 9.93 -27.27 -2.18
CA TYR A 146 9.70 -28.42 -3.04
C TYR A 146 10.99 -29.22 -3.27
N ASN A 147 12.07 -28.55 -3.65
CA ASN A 147 13.36 -29.20 -3.89
C ASN A 147 13.90 -29.87 -2.63
N ARG A 148 13.79 -29.20 -1.47
CA ARG A 148 14.20 -29.77 -0.18
C ARG A 148 13.47 -31.08 0.14
N ARG A 149 12.16 -31.12 -0.11
CA ARG A 149 11.36 -32.35 0.09
C ARG A 149 11.78 -33.47 -0.85
N GLN A 150 12.10 -33.17 -2.11
CA GLN A 150 12.59 -34.17 -3.05
C GLN A 150 13.94 -34.75 -2.61
N ASP A 151 14.88 -33.91 -2.19
CA ASP A 151 16.17 -34.36 -1.69
C ASP A 151 16.04 -35.26 -0.45
N GLU A 152 15.14 -34.90 0.49
CA GLU A 152 14.84 -35.71 1.68
C GLU A 152 14.20 -37.06 1.32
N GLU A 153 13.28 -37.09 0.35
CA GLU A 153 12.66 -38.32 -0.14
C GLU A 153 13.69 -39.22 -0.82
N GLU A 154 14.55 -38.68 -1.67
CA GLU A 154 15.64 -39.41 -2.33
C GLU A 154 16.63 -39.99 -1.31
N GLU A 155 17.02 -39.21 -0.29
CA GLU A 155 17.88 -39.68 0.79
C GLU A 155 17.24 -40.84 1.57
N TYR A 156 15.94 -40.73 1.87
CA TYR A 156 15.20 -41.77 2.57
C TYR A 156 15.10 -43.06 1.76
N GLN A 157 14.81 -42.98 0.46
CA GLN A 157 14.79 -44.17 -0.41
C GLN A 157 16.17 -44.82 -0.50
N LYS A 158 17.23 -44.03 -0.59
CA LYS A 158 18.59 -44.54 -0.61
C LYS A 158 18.94 -45.30 0.67
N LYS A 159 18.55 -44.79 1.84
CA LYS A 159 18.76 -45.47 3.13
C LYS A 159 18.02 -46.80 3.20
N GLN A 160 16.77 -46.86 2.75
CA GLN A 160 16.02 -48.12 2.73
C GLN A 160 16.66 -49.18 1.84
N LEU A 161 17.12 -48.78 0.65
CA LEU A 161 17.83 -49.67 -0.27
C LEU A 161 19.20 -50.13 0.28
N GLU A 162 19.86 -49.32 1.10
CA GLU A 162 21.10 -49.70 1.78
C GLU A 162 20.82 -50.70 2.90
N GLU A 163 19.84 -50.44 3.77
CA GLU A 163 19.43 -51.37 4.82
C GLU A 163 18.94 -52.72 4.28
N GLU A 164 18.23 -52.73 3.15
CA GLU A 164 17.80 -53.96 2.48
C GLU A 164 18.99 -54.77 1.96
N ARG A 165 19.94 -54.11 1.27
CA ARG A 165 21.17 -54.76 0.79
C ARG A 165 22.03 -55.30 1.93
N GLU A 166 22.10 -54.60 3.05
CA GLU A 166 22.81 -55.09 4.25
C GLU A 166 22.16 -56.35 4.83
N LYS A 167 20.82 -56.38 4.92
CA LYS A 167 20.07 -57.56 5.38
C LYS A 167 20.25 -58.75 4.45
N GLU A 168 20.19 -58.54 3.14
CA GLU A 168 20.44 -59.58 2.15
C GLU A 168 21.87 -60.14 2.26
N ALA A 169 22.87 -59.26 2.37
CA ALA A 169 24.27 -59.68 2.53
C ALA A 169 24.52 -60.43 3.85
N GLU A 170 23.83 -60.07 4.94
CA GLU A 170 23.88 -60.80 6.21
C GLU A 170 23.20 -62.18 6.09
N GLU A 171 22.07 -62.27 5.42
CA GLU A 171 21.38 -63.54 5.17
C GLU A 171 22.21 -64.49 4.29
N GLU A 172 22.84 -63.98 3.24
CA GLU A 172 23.75 -64.76 2.39
C GLU A 172 24.95 -65.31 3.18
N LYS A 173 25.57 -64.49 4.03
CA LYS A 173 26.66 -64.94 4.89
C LYS A 173 26.22 -66.05 5.84
N ARG A 174 25.05 -65.92 6.48
CA ARG A 174 24.52 -66.95 7.37
C ARG A 174 24.30 -68.28 6.65
N LYS A 175 23.77 -68.26 5.42
CA LYS A 175 23.58 -69.48 4.61
C LYS A 175 24.91 -70.14 4.26
N GLN A 176 25.94 -69.38 3.92
CA GLN A 176 27.28 -69.90 3.64
C GLN A 176 27.91 -70.57 4.87
N GLU A 177 27.78 -69.95 6.04
CA GLU A 177 28.30 -70.52 7.31
C GLU A 177 27.58 -71.82 7.70
N GLU A 178 26.27 -71.91 7.47
CA GLU A 178 25.47 -73.14 7.70
C GLU A 178 25.91 -74.27 6.75
N GLU A 179 26.12 -73.98 5.46
CA GLU A 179 26.60 -74.98 4.49
C GLU A 179 28.01 -75.50 4.83
N GLU A 180 28.92 -74.63 5.29
CA GLU A 180 30.28 -75.03 5.70
C GLU A 180 30.33 -75.87 6.98
N THR A 181 29.30 -75.82 7.83
CA THR A 181 29.24 -76.61 9.08
C THR A 181 28.58 -77.97 8.93
N GLU A 182 27.94 -78.25 7.79
CA GLU A 182 27.30 -79.54 7.48
C GLU A 182 28.19 -80.52 6.68
N GLU A 183 29.35 -80.09 6.17
CA GLU A 183 30.41 -80.94 5.54
C GLU A 183 31.44 -81.49 6.53
#